data_AF-A0A562VBM3-F1
#
_entry.id   AF-A0A562VBM3-F1
#
_cell.length_a   1.000
_cell.length_b   1.000
_cell.length_c   1.000
_cell.angle_alpha   90.00
_cell.angle_beta   90.00
_cell.angle_gamma   90.00
#
_symmetry.space_group_name_H-M   'P 1'
#
loop_
_entity.id
_entity.type
_entity.pdbx_description
1 polymer ?
#
loop_
_entity_poly.entity_id
_entity_poly.type
_entity_poly.pdbx_seq_one_letter_code
_entity_poly.pdbx_strand_id
1 'polypeptide(L)'
;MVWIVFRPPVARAGTMSEPSRLPAMNPTRLEDRLGLAEADKHWYQTWEDIGAPDGGVALPSAADTERLLVDHLTADPEDAAAVAQARPDPERDPELWWVLERCHRQLRADMGGTGMLMWPKLSRELGAPGRFVYLWALLSVMRHTLEYHQARGVPPQVSWATFGNIGEKLRLNRARYGEPGLEVAFWFTLHFRGAIYRLGRLEFCLEPLGPGHPFNGHDEGEMTLGIHIPGEGGPFSPQACRLAVDTAEEFFPVMFGDRFTGRPVYTCTSWLLDPRLGKRLAPGSNITVFQNRFELMPPGPKATENGEKDVLLFAFNHVGPYDPARLPRSSTLLRVLADGFQDGTGWQVRSGIWRR
;
A
#
# COMPACT_ATOMS: atom_id res chain seq x y z
N MET A 1 10.17 -2.38 23.33
CA MET A 1 8.83 -1.88 22.96
C MET A 1 8.93 -0.36 22.94
N VAL A 2 8.95 0.26 21.75
CA VAL A 2 9.01 1.72 21.64
C VAL A 2 7.59 2.23 21.86
N TRP A 3 7.38 2.97 22.96
CA TRP A 3 6.08 3.54 23.27
C TRP A 3 5.87 4.78 22.40
N ILE A 4 5.22 4.63 21.25
CA ILE A 4 4.59 5.76 20.57
C ILE A 4 3.48 6.24 21.53
N VAL A 5 3.62 7.45 22.06
CA VAL A 5 2.67 7.99 23.05
C VAL A 5 1.44 8.50 22.32
N PHE A 6 0.42 7.65 22.18
CA PHE A 6 -0.92 8.09 21.80
C PHE A 6 -1.56 8.73 23.04
N ARG A 7 -1.60 10.06 23.09
CA ARG A 7 -2.33 10.75 24.16
C ARG A 7 -3.83 10.65 23.87
N PRO A 8 -4.66 10.23 24.83
CA PRO A 8 -6.11 10.27 24.64
C PRO A 8 -6.55 11.71 24.32
N PRO A 9 -7.64 11.91 23.57
CA PRO A 9 -8.20 13.24 23.37
C PRO A 9 -8.45 13.87 24.74
N VAL A 10 -7.97 15.11 24.93
CA VAL A 10 -8.15 15.82 26.20
C VAL A 10 -9.64 16.09 26.36
N ALA A 11 -10.28 15.40 27.30
CA ALA A 11 -11.63 15.74 27.72
C ALA A 11 -11.59 17.13 28.36
N ARG A 12 -12.07 18.15 27.65
CA ARG A 12 -12.36 19.44 28.28
C ARG A 12 -13.53 19.21 29.24
N ALA A 13 -13.26 19.30 30.53
CA ALA A 13 -14.30 19.34 31.54
C ALA A 13 -15.08 20.65 31.38
N GLY A 14 -16.31 20.57 30.87
CA GLY A 14 -17.20 21.70 30.73
C GLY A 14 -18.55 21.29 30.13
N THR A 15 -19.54 21.12 31.01
CA THR A 15 -21.00 21.04 30.78
C THR A 15 -21.51 20.08 29.70
N MET A 16 -22.49 19.23 30.07
CA MET A 16 -23.30 18.46 29.11
C MET A 16 -23.85 19.39 28.00
N SER A 17 -23.17 19.42 26.86
CA SER A 17 -23.63 20.07 25.64
C SER A 17 -24.17 19.00 24.70
N GLU A 18 -25.31 19.28 24.09
CA GLU A 18 -26.01 18.52 23.05
C GLU A 18 -25.08 17.85 22.02
N PRO A 19 -25.53 16.77 21.34
CA PRO A 19 -24.77 16.18 20.24
C PRO A 19 -24.35 17.28 19.26
N SER A 20 -23.04 17.39 19.05
CA SER A 20 -22.34 18.33 18.18
C SER A 20 -23.15 18.68 16.92
N ARG A 21 -23.96 19.74 16.99
CA ARG A 21 -24.47 20.42 15.82
C ARG A 21 -23.32 21.29 15.33
N LEU A 22 -22.80 20.93 14.15
CA LEU A 22 -21.88 21.79 13.39
C LEU A 22 -22.44 23.22 13.42
N PRO A 23 -21.63 24.26 13.73
CA PRO A 23 -22.07 25.64 13.54
C PRO A 23 -22.50 25.78 12.08
N ALA A 24 -23.59 26.52 11.83
CA ALA A 24 -24.22 26.65 10.51
C ALA A 24 -23.22 27.16 9.47
N MET A 25 -22.51 26.24 8.82
CA MET A 25 -21.59 26.49 7.73
C MET A 25 -22.39 26.52 6.42
N ASN A 26 -21.99 27.41 5.53
CA ASN A 26 -22.46 27.53 4.14
C ASN A 26 -22.71 26.13 3.52
N PRO A 27 -23.87 25.83 2.90
CA PRO A 27 -24.34 24.46 2.67
C PRO A 27 -23.72 23.80 1.43
N THR A 28 -22.41 23.90 1.27
CA THR A 28 -21.68 23.01 0.37
C THR A 28 -21.57 21.66 1.06
N ARG A 29 -22.05 20.58 0.43
CA ARG A 29 -22.05 19.25 1.06
C ARG A 29 -20.62 18.85 1.38
N LEU A 30 -20.39 18.13 2.49
CA LEU A 30 -19.06 17.64 2.85
C LEU A 30 -18.41 16.88 1.68
N GLU A 31 -19.20 16.09 0.97
CA GLU A 31 -18.84 15.41 -0.28
C GLU A 31 -18.20 16.36 -1.31
N ASP A 32 -18.79 17.53 -1.56
CA ASP A 32 -18.27 18.52 -2.50
C ASP A 32 -16.93 19.10 -2.02
N ARG A 33 -16.79 19.31 -0.71
CA ARG A 33 -15.55 19.85 -0.10
C ARG A 33 -14.41 18.84 -0.11
N LEU A 34 -14.72 17.55 -0.05
CA LEU A 34 -13.74 16.48 -0.24
C LEU A 34 -13.28 16.37 -1.70
N GLY A 35 -14.06 16.91 -2.65
CA GLY A 35 -13.76 16.93 -4.08
C GLY A 35 -13.64 15.53 -4.67
N LEU A 36 -14.52 14.62 -4.23
CA LEU A 36 -14.54 13.25 -4.72
C LEU A 36 -14.97 13.21 -6.20
N ALA A 37 -14.30 12.37 -7.00
CA ALA A 37 -14.76 12.09 -8.35
C ALA A 37 -16.11 11.35 -8.32
N GLU A 38 -16.92 11.46 -9.38
CA GLU A 38 -18.23 10.79 -9.45
C GLU A 38 -18.15 9.28 -9.17
N ALA A 39 -17.12 8.61 -9.69
CA ALA A 39 -16.89 7.17 -9.47
C ALA A 39 -16.61 6.83 -7.98
N ASP A 40 -16.13 7.80 -7.21
CA ASP A 40 -15.68 7.65 -5.84
C ASP A 40 -16.73 8.09 -4.80
N LYS A 41 -17.87 8.67 -5.22
CA LYS A 41 -18.92 9.14 -4.31
C LYS A 41 -19.52 8.06 -3.41
N HIS A 42 -19.49 6.80 -3.85
CA HIS A 42 -19.91 5.66 -3.04
C HIS A 42 -19.09 5.52 -1.73
N TRP A 43 -17.85 6.00 -1.70
CA TRP A 43 -17.04 6.04 -0.48
C TRP A 43 -17.59 6.98 0.57
N TYR A 44 -18.19 8.10 0.15
CA TYR A 44 -18.83 9.02 1.09
C TYR A 44 -19.94 8.30 1.86
N GLN A 45 -20.81 7.55 1.16
CA GLN A 45 -21.86 6.77 1.80
C GLN A 45 -21.29 5.67 2.71
N THR A 46 -20.28 4.94 2.23
CA THR A 46 -19.58 3.90 3.02
C THR A 46 -19.07 4.48 4.35
N TRP A 47 -18.50 5.67 4.30
CA TRP A 47 -17.98 6.39 5.45
C TRP A 47 -19.09 6.94 6.36
N GLU A 48 -20.20 7.44 5.81
CA GLU A 48 -21.38 7.79 6.62
C GLU A 48 -21.93 6.59 7.39
N ASP A 49 -22.08 5.45 6.73
CA ASP A 49 -22.63 4.22 7.33
C ASP A 49 -21.73 3.68 8.46
N ILE A 50 -20.40 3.82 8.32
CA ILE A 50 -19.43 3.46 9.36
C ILE A 50 -19.57 4.38 10.58
N GLY A 51 -19.75 5.69 10.37
CA GLY A 51 -19.87 6.68 11.44
C GLY A 51 -18.56 6.95 12.21
N ALA A 52 -18.62 7.88 13.17
CA ALA A 52 -17.48 8.22 14.04
C ALA A 52 -17.20 7.10 15.07
N PRO A 53 -15.94 6.94 15.54
CA PRO A 53 -15.62 6.00 16.60
C PRO A 53 -16.02 6.54 17.98
N ASP A 54 -16.42 5.64 18.89
CA ASP A 54 -16.69 6.00 20.28
C ASP A 54 -15.41 6.53 20.95
N GLY A 55 -15.49 7.72 21.55
CA GLY A 55 -14.37 8.35 22.25
C GLY A 55 -13.36 9.07 21.35
N GLY A 56 -13.63 9.20 20.04
CA GLY A 56 -12.79 9.92 19.08
C GLY A 56 -11.47 9.19 18.74
N VAL A 57 -10.59 9.86 18.00
CA VAL A 57 -9.30 9.31 17.58
C VAL A 57 -8.13 10.01 18.26
N ALA A 58 -7.25 9.21 18.87
CA ALA A 58 -5.96 9.67 19.38
C ALA A 58 -4.90 9.60 18.28
N LEU A 59 -4.27 10.72 17.96
CA LEU A 59 -3.10 10.76 17.08
C LEU A 59 -1.83 11.05 17.89
N PRO A 60 -0.68 10.47 17.51
CA PRO A 60 0.61 10.85 18.08
C PRO A 60 0.89 12.34 17.88
N SER A 61 1.75 12.91 18.72
CA SER A 61 2.19 14.29 18.53
C SER A 61 3.01 14.43 17.24
N ALA A 62 3.08 15.63 16.67
CA ALA A 62 3.89 15.87 15.47
C ALA A 62 5.35 15.41 15.65
N ALA A 63 5.94 15.74 16.81
CA ALA A 63 7.31 15.34 17.14
C ALA A 63 7.48 13.83 17.31
N ASP A 64 6.49 13.13 17.87
CA ASP A 64 6.54 11.66 17.98
C ASP A 64 6.38 10.99 16.62
N THR A 65 5.51 11.54 15.76
CA THR A 65 5.32 11.06 14.38
C THR A 65 6.58 11.23 13.54
N GLU A 66 7.24 12.39 13.62
CA GLU A 66 8.48 12.64 12.87
C GLU A 66 9.56 11.62 13.26
N ARG A 67 9.80 11.42 14.56
CA ARG A 67 10.75 10.42 15.04
C ARG A 67 10.37 9.01 14.62
N LEU A 68 9.10 8.63 14.77
CA LEU A 68 8.60 7.33 14.31
C LEU A 68 8.90 7.09 12.83
N LEU A 69 8.62 8.09 11.98
CA LEU A 69 8.81 7.98 10.54
C LEU A 69 10.28 7.77 10.17
N VAL A 70 11.19 8.52 10.79
CA VAL A 70 12.64 8.40 10.55
C VAL A 70 13.19 7.10 11.13
N ASP A 71 12.94 6.85 12.42
CA ASP A 71 13.63 5.80 13.18
C ASP A 71 13.14 4.38 12.83
N HIS A 72 11.87 4.25 12.42
CA HIS A 72 11.24 2.95 12.26
C HIS A 72 10.58 2.73 10.90
N LEU A 73 10.16 3.80 10.22
CA LEU A 73 9.45 3.69 8.94
C LEU A 73 10.32 4.06 7.74
N THR A 74 11.62 4.29 7.97
CA THR A 74 12.64 4.56 6.94
C THR A 74 12.36 5.79 6.08
N ALA A 75 11.54 6.72 6.61
CA ALA A 75 11.24 7.96 5.91
C ALA A 75 12.47 8.87 5.85
N ASP A 76 12.59 9.59 4.74
CA ASP A 76 13.51 10.72 4.65
C ASP A 76 13.08 11.81 5.66
N PRO A 77 14.01 12.46 6.38
CA PRO A 77 13.68 13.55 7.30
C PRO A 77 12.81 14.66 6.69
N GLU A 78 12.98 14.98 5.41
CA GLU A 78 12.15 15.97 4.71
C GLU A 78 10.68 15.50 4.61
N ASP A 79 10.46 14.23 4.30
CA ASP A 79 9.09 13.68 4.24
C ASP A 79 8.50 13.55 5.64
N ALA A 80 9.30 13.12 6.62
CA ALA A 80 8.86 12.97 8.00
C ALA A 80 8.41 14.31 8.59
N ALA A 81 9.19 15.37 8.38
CA ALA A 81 8.84 16.73 8.78
C ALA A 81 7.56 17.22 8.09
N ALA A 82 7.41 16.96 6.77
CA ALA A 82 6.21 17.34 6.03
C ALA A 82 4.95 16.64 6.57
N VAL A 83 5.03 15.34 6.87
CA VAL A 83 3.91 14.59 7.49
C VAL A 83 3.57 15.18 8.86
N ALA A 84 4.59 15.41 9.70
CA ALA A 84 4.42 15.93 11.05
C ALA A 84 3.78 17.34 11.07
N GLN A 85 4.22 18.23 10.17
CA GLN A 85 3.64 19.58 10.01
C GLN A 85 2.21 19.53 9.49
N ALA A 86 1.89 18.55 8.65
CA ALA A 86 0.56 18.33 8.09
C ALA A 86 -0.37 17.49 8.99
N ARG A 87 -0.13 17.48 10.31
CA ARG A 87 -1.01 16.78 11.25
C ARG A 87 -2.41 17.41 11.22
N PRO A 88 -3.47 16.64 10.89
CA PRO A 88 -4.83 17.16 10.86
C PRO A 88 -5.29 17.57 12.26
N ASP A 89 -6.10 18.61 12.31
CA ASP A 89 -6.69 19.17 13.53
C ASP A 89 -8.22 19.25 13.41
N PRO A 90 -9.00 18.81 14.42
CA PRO A 90 -10.46 18.79 14.32
C PRO A 90 -11.11 20.19 14.21
N GLU A 91 -10.46 21.25 14.70
CA GLU A 91 -11.00 22.62 14.60
C GLU A 91 -10.62 23.27 13.27
N ARG A 92 -9.40 23.02 12.76
CA ARG A 92 -8.90 23.62 11.51
C ARG A 92 -9.24 22.83 10.26
N ASP A 93 -9.29 21.50 10.38
CA ASP A 93 -9.47 20.55 9.28
C ASP A 93 -10.68 19.61 9.50
N PRO A 94 -11.89 20.12 9.83
CA PRO A 94 -13.02 19.28 10.25
C PRO A 94 -13.43 18.22 9.21
N GLU A 95 -13.26 18.49 7.91
CA GLU A 95 -13.57 17.55 6.83
C GLU A 95 -12.58 16.37 6.81
N LEU A 96 -11.30 16.66 7.00
CA LEU A 96 -10.24 15.66 7.03
C LEU A 96 -10.30 14.86 8.32
N TRP A 97 -10.66 15.50 9.44
CA TRP A 97 -10.90 14.81 10.70
C TRP A 97 -12.06 13.81 10.57
N TRP A 98 -13.16 14.23 9.91
CA TRP A 98 -14.29 13.35 9.62
C TRP A 98 -13.89 12.11 8.82
N VAL A 99 -13.04 12.27 7.78
CA VAL A 99 -12.52 11.15 6.98
C VAL A 99 -11.61 10.25 7.82
N LEU A 100 -10.70 10.85 8.59
CA LEU A 100 -9.74 10.14 9.43
C LEU A 100 -10.45 9.25 10.46
N GLU A 101 -11.49 9.74 11.12
CA GLU A 101 -12.27 8.99 12.10
C GLU A 101 -12.90 7.73 11.51
N ARG A 102 -13.42 7.83 10.29
CA ARG A 102 -14.08 6.72 9.60
C ARG A 102 -13.08 5.72 9.03
N CYS A 103 -11.97 6.21 8.48
CA CYS A 103 -10.86 5.35 8.08
C CYS A 103 -10.29 4.59 9.29
N HIS A 104 -10.09 5.27 10.43
CA HIS A 104 -9.65 4.63 11.67
C HIS A 104 -10.62 3.52 12.10
N ARG A 105 -11.93 3.81 12.14
CA ARG A 105 -12.94 2.82 12.51
C ARG A 105 -12.98 1.64 11.54
N GLN A 106 -12.89 1.91 10.24
CA GLN A 106 -12.84 0.87 9.20
C GLN A 106 -11.64 -0.05 9.37
N LEU A 107 -10.43 0.51 9.53
CA LEU A 107 -9.21 -0.26 9.73
C LEU A 107 -9.27 -1.14 10.99
N ARG A 108 -9.84 -0.63 12.09
CA ARG A 108 -9.99 -1.40 13.34
C ARG A 108 -11.00 -2.52 13.21
N ALA A 109 -12.15 -2.24 12.60
CA ALA A 109 -13.21 -3.23 12.41
C ALA A 109 -12.78 -4.37 11.48
N ASP A 110 -11.90 -4.08 10.52
CA ASP A 110 -11.44 -5.01 9.49
C ASP A 110 -9.99 -5.49 9.74
N MET A 111 -9.55 -5.56 10.99
CA MET A 111 -8.22 -6.08 11.33
C MET A 111 -8.11 -7.55 10.88
N GLY A 112 -7.07 -7.86 10.10
CA GLY A 112 -6.90 -9.14 9.42
C GLY A 112 -7.60 -9.25 8.05
N GLY A 113 -8.27 -8.19 7.58
CA GLY A 113 -8.87 -8.12 6.25
C GLY A 113 -7.83 -8.08 5.12
N THR A 114 -8.09 -8.78 4.02
CA THR A 114 -7.10 -9.05 2.95
C THR A 114 -7.30 -8.22 1.68
N GLY A 115 -8.48 -7.64 1.47
CA GLY A 115 -8.73 -6.77 0.31
C GLY A 115 -8.27 -5.35 0.56
N MET A 116 -7.57 -4.71 -0.37
CA MET A 116 -7.20 -3.29 -0.26
C MET A 116 -8.44 -2.41 -0.10
N LEU A 117 -8.42 -1.49 0.86
CA LEU A 117 -9.44 -0.45 0.95
C LEU A 117 -9.06 0.66 -0.03
N MET A 118 -9.72 0.68 -1.20
CA MET A 118 -9.45 1.61 -2.31
C MET A 118 -9.97 3.03 -2.02
N TRP A 119 -9.58 3.60 -0.88
CA TRP A 119 -10.01 4.94 -0.48
C TRP A 119 -9.78 5.96 -1.60
N PRO A 120 -10.72 6.88 -1.79
CA PRO A 120 -10.74 7.75 -2.94
C PRO A 120 -9.67 8.83 -2.83
N LYS A 121 -9.29 9.41 -3.96
CA LYS A 121 -8.44 10.61 -3.91
C LYS A 121 -9.25 11.81 -3.45
N LEU A 122 -8.68 12.59 -2.55
CA LEU A 122 -9.28 13.84 -2.10
C LEU A 122 -8.76 15.02 -2.92
N SER A 123 -9.50 16.13 -2.91
CA SER A 123 -9.10 17.37 -3.57
C SER A 123 -7.71 17.83 -3.13
N ARG A 124 -6.89 18.25 -4.10
CA ARG A 124 -5.58 18.88 -3.82
C ARG A 124 -5.71 20.24 -3.12
N GLU A 125 -6.90 20.85 -3.17
CA GLU A 125 -7.20 22.10 -2.47
C GLU A 125 -7.21 21.94 -0.93
N LEU A 126 -7.31 20.69 -0.43
CA LEU A 126 -7.21 20.36 0.99
C LEU A 126 -5.75 20.39 1.52
N GLY A 127 -4.80 20.80 0.67
CA GLY A 127 -3.42 21.08 1.05
C GLY A 127 -2.65 19.87 1.58
N ALA A 128 -1.60 20.13 2.35
CA ALA A 128 -0.76 19.09 2.91
C ALA A 128 -1.51 18.11 3.85
N PRO A 129 -2.42 18.57 4.75
CA PRO A 129 -3.22 17.65 5.54
C PRO A 129 -4.05 16.69 4.68
N GLY A 130 -4.64 17.17 3.58
CA GLY A 130 -5.39 16.33 2.63
C GLY A 130 -4.52 15.26 1.97
N ARG A 131 -3.26 15.58 1.63
CA ARG A 131 -2.31 14.62 1.05
C ARG A 131 -1.85 13.53 2.02
N PHE A 132 -2.00 13.75 3.32
CA PHE A 132 -1.52 12.83 4.37
C PHE A 132 -2.62 12.26 5.27
N VAL A 133 -3.89 12.65 5.09
CA VAL A 133 -4.98 12.23 6.00
C VAL A 133 -5.08 10.71 6.13
N TYR A 134 -4.88 9.96 5.04
CA TYR A 134 -4.88 8.50 5.08
C TYR A 134 -3.65 7.92 5.78
N LEU A 135 -2.47 8.55 5.66
CA LEU A 135 -1.32 8.15 6.45
C LEU A 135 -1.59 8.36 7.94
N TRP A 136 -2.21 9.48 8.33
CA TRP A 136 -2.61 9.71 9.71
C TRP A 136 -3.66 8.71 10.20
N ALA A 137 -4.62 8.33 9.36
CA ALA A 137 -5.57 7.26 9.68
C ALA A 137 -4.87 5.90 9.90
N LEU A 138 -3.90 5.55 9.07
CA LEU A 138 -3.07 4.34 9.23
C LEU A 138 -2.25 4.40 10.53
N LEU A 139 -1.54 5.50 10.78
CA LEU A 139 -0.75 5.69 12.02
C LEU A 139 -1.62 5.61 13.28
N SER A 140 -2.89 6.06 13.20
CA SER A 140 -3.84 6.01 14.33
C SER A 140 -4.17 4.58 14.79
N VAL A 141 -4.00 3.58 13.91
CA VAL A 141 -4.25 2.17 14.25
C VAL A 141 -2.99 1.34 14.43
N MET A 142 -1.80 1.93 14.28
CA MET A 142 -0.51 1.21 14.37
C MET A 142 -0.40 0.34 15.61
N ARG A 143 -0.85 0.86 16.77
CA ARG A 143 -0.87 0.11 18.02
C ARG A 143 -1.73 -1.16 17.91
N HIS A 144 -2.93 -1.05 17.35
CA HIS A 144 -3.83 -2.19 17.15
C HIS A 144 -3.23 -3.21 16.18
N THR A 145 -2.55 -2.74 15.13
CA THR A 145 -1.84 -3.62 14.20
C THR A 145 -0.71 -4.38 14.89
N LEU A 146 0.09 -3.71 15.73
CA LEU A 146 1.17 -4.33 16.49
C LEU A 146 0.64 -5.35 17.52
N GLU A 147 -0.49 -5.04 18.17
CA GLU A 147 -1.19 -5.97 19.06
C GLU A 147 -1.71 -7.20 18.29
N TYR A 148 -2.26 -7.00 17.10
CA TYR A 148 -2.68 -8.09 16.21
C TYR A 148 -1.48 -8.95 15.76
N HIS A 149 -0.38 -8.33 15.33
CA HIS A 149 0.86 -9.03 14.97
C HIS A 149 1.39 -9.85 16.15
N GLN A 150 1.41 -9.28 17.36
CA GLN A 150 1.82 -9.98 18.57
C GLN A 150 0.92 -11.18 18.88
N ALA A 151 -0.40 -11.02 18.78
CA ALA A 151 -1.37 -12.10 19.00
C ALA A 151 -1.22 -13.23 17.97
N ARG A 152 -0.79 -12.91 16.75
CA ARG A 152 -0.45 -13.87 15.68
C ARG A 152 0.94 -14.50 15.83
N GLY A 153 1.76 -14.04 16.78
CA GLY A 153 3.13 -14.50 16.97
C GLY A 153 4.16 -13.89 16.01
N VAL A 154 3.78 -12.85 15.26
CA VAL A 154 4.66 -12.18 14.28
C VAL A 154 5.83 -11.51 15.02
N PRO A 155 7.10 -11.81 14.66
CA PRO A 155 8.24 -11.20 15.30
C PRO A 155 8.28 -9.66 15.09
N PRO A 156 8.68 -8.86 16.10
CA PRO A 156 8.70 -7.40 16.00
C PRO A 156 9.50 -6.89 14.79
N GLN A 157 10.63 -7.52 14.47
CA GLN A 157 11.46 -7.15 13.32
C GLN A 157 10.72 -7.30 11.97
N VAL A 158 9.83 -8.29 11.84
CA VAL A 158 9.00 -8.47 10.63
C VAL A 158 7.96 -7.36 10.54
N SER A 159 7.35 -6.99 11.68
CA SER A 159 6.41 -5.86 11.75
C SER A 159 7.07 -4.56 11.29
N TRP A 160 8.23 -4.22 11.84
CA TRP A 160 8.93 -2.99 11.47
C TRP A 160 9.48 -3.01 10.04
N ALA A 161 10.00 -4.15 9.57
CA ALA A 161 10.41 -4.30 8.18
C ALA A 161 9.24 -4.07 7.20
N THR A 162 8.05 -4.54 7.57
CA THR A 162 6.81 -4.34 6.80
C THR A 162 6.42 -2.87 6.77
N PHE A 163 6.36 -2.20 7.92
CA PHE A 163 6.01 -0.77 7.97
C PHE A 163 7.08 0.13 7.32
N GLY A 164 8.33 -0.31 7.24
CA GLY A 164 9.41 0.39 6.55
C GLY A 164 9.11 0.74 5.08
N ASN A 165 8.19 0.03 4.42
CA ASN A 165 7.79 0.35 3.03
C ASN A 165 7.23 1.80 2.90
N ILE A 166 6.71 2.39 3.98
CA ILE A 166 6.19 3.77 3.99
C ILE A 166 7.26 4.77 3.52
N GLY A 167 8.48 4.67 4.03
CA GLY A 167 9.57 5.60 3.70
C GLY A 167 9.95 5.59 2.22
N GLU A 168 9.92 4.42 1.58
CA GLU A 168 10.10 4.29 0.13
C GLU A 168 8.98 5.03 -0.62
N LYS A 169 7.71 4.81 -0.24
CA LYS A 169 6.57 5.38 -0.97
C LYS A 169 6.43 6.89 -0.78
N LEU A 170 6.83 7.44 0.36
CA LEU A 170 6.93 8.89 0.56
C LEU A 170 7.96 9.51 -0.39
N ARG A 171 9.18 8.96 -0.46
CA ARG A 171 10.22 9.45 -1.37
C ARG A 171 9.83 9.32 -2.84
N LEU A 172 9.24 8.19 -3.25
CA LEU A 172 8.76 8.01 -4.62
C LEU A 172 7.65 9.00 -4.97
N ASN A 173 6.74 9.28 -4.03
CA ASN A 173 5.72 10.31 -4.22
C ASN A 173 6.35 11.68 -4.46
N ARG A 174 7.27 12.10 -3.58
CA ARG A 174 7.97 13.38 -3.70
C ARG A 174 8.74 13.50 -5.03
N ALA A 175 9.47 12.45 -5.40
CA ALA A 175 10.19 12.42 -6.68
C ALA A 175 9.26 12.51 -7.90
N ARG A 176 8.05 11.94 -7.81
CA ARG A 176 7.09 11.90 -8.92
C ARG A 176 6.29 13.19 -9.08
N TYR A 177 5.83 13.76 -7.97
CA TYR A 177 4.91 14.89 -7.97
C TYR A 177 5.56 16.22 -7.59
N GLY A 178 6.85 16.21 -7.21
CA GLY A 178 7.60 17.40 -6.80
C GLY A 178 7.25 17.90 -5.40
N GLU A 179 6.40 17.20 -4.65
CA GLU A 179 5.99 17.57 -3.30
C GLU A 179 5.75 16.34 -2.39
N PRO A 180 5.97 16.46 -1.08
CA PRO A 180 5.65 15.41 -0.12
C PRO A 180 4.16 15.02 -0.14
N GLY A 181 3.88 13.72 -0.11
CA GLY A 181 2.52 13.16 -0.11
C GLY A 181 2.55 11.63 -0.09
N LEU A 182 1.36 10.99 -0.04
CA LEU A 182 1.23 9.54 -0.13
C LEU A 182 0.03 9.13 -1.01
N GLU A 183 0.20 9.13 -2.33
CA GLU A 183 -0.87 8.80 -3.30
C GLU A 183 -1.28 7.32 -3.31
N VAL A 184 -0.49 6.43 -2.68
CA VAL A 184 -0.72 4.98 -2.63
C VAL A 184 -1.18 4.50 -1.24
N ALA A 185 -1.82 5.36 -0.45
CA ALA A 185 -2.24 5.00 0.91
C ALA A 185 -3.14 3.75 0.98
N PHE A 186 -3.93 3.47 -0.06
CA PHE A 186 -4.75 2.25 -0.16
C PHE A 186 -3.92 0.96 -0.04
N TRP A 187 -2.68 0.93 -0.54
CA TRP A 187 -1.75 -0.20 -0.44
C TRP A 187 -1.37 -0.50 1.01
N PHE A 188 -1.18 0.56 1.81
CA PHE A 188 -0.82 0.43 3.21
C PHE A 188 -1.97 -0.05 4.09
N THR A 189 -3.20 -0.08 3.60
CA THR A 189 -4.31 -0.72 4.33
C THR A 189 -4.04 -2.20 4.56
N LEU A 190 -3.30 -2.88 3.68
CA LEU A 190 -2.86 -4.26 3.88
C LEU A 190 -1.83 -4.39 5.02
N HIS A 191 -0.93 -3.42 5.13
CA HIS A 191 0.13 -3.42 6.13
C HIS A 191 -0.46 -3.20 7.51
N PHE A 192 -1.37 -2.22 7.63
CA PHE A 192 -1.99 -1.83 8.89
C PHE A 192 -3.14 -2.73 9.33
N ARG A 193 -3.62 -3.64 8.46
CA ARG A 193 -4.54 -4.73 8.84
C ARG A 193 -3.85 -6.09 8.97
N GLY A 194 -2.53 -6.16 8.81
CA GLY A 194 -1.76 -7.40 8.97
C GLY A 194 -2.04 -8.46 7.89
N ALA A 195 -2.27 -8.01 6.66
CA ALA A 195 -2.45 -8.87 5.49
C ALA A 195 -1.17 -9.09 4.68
N ILE A 196 -0.16 -8.24 4.82
CA ILE A 196 1.11 -8.33 4.08
C ILE A 196 2.30 -8.25 5.02
N TYR A 197 3.35 -9.02 4.72
CA TYR A 197 4.56 -9.09 5.53
C TYR A 197 5.82 -9.08 4.66
N ARG A 198 6.81 -8.27 5.04
CA ARG A 198 8.14 -8.26 4.41
C ARG A 198 9.03 -9.31 5.04
N LEU A 199 9.41 -10.31 4.25
CA LEU A 199 10.30 -11.41 4.66
C LEU A 199 11.56 -11.38 3.79
N GLY A 200 12.58 -10.66 4.27
CA GLY A 200 13.80 -10.42 3.52
C GLY A 200 13.57 -9.48 2.33
N ARG A 201 13.81 -9.97 1.11
CA ARG A 201 13.74 -9.16 -0.11
C ARG A 201 12.35 -9.04 -0.71
N LEU A 202 11.44 -9.95 -0.38
CA LEU A 202 10.08 -9.98 -0.91
C LEU A 202 9.06 -9.64 0.17
N GLU A 203 7.88 -9.23 -0.28
CA GLU A 203 6.69 -9.10 0.53
C GLU A 203 5.69 -10.19 0.13
N PHE A 204 4.95 -10.70 1.10
CA PHE A 204 3.97 -11.76 0.93
C PHE A 204 2.64 -11.31 1.50
N CYS A 205 1.62 -11.27 0.64
CA CYS A 205 0.29 -10.79 0.95
C CYS A 205 -0.70 -11.95 0.98
N LEU A 206 -1.50 -12.05 2.04
CA LEU A 206 -2.64 -12.96 2.11
C LEU A 206 -3.70 -12.50 1.12
N GLU A 207 -3.84 -13.24 0.01
CA GLU A 207 -4.71 -12.88 -1.11
C GLU A 207 -5.61 -14.05 -1.47
N PRO A 208 -6.93 -13.98 -1.16
CA PRO A 208 -7.85 -14.99 -1.64
C PRO A 208 -7.98 -14.91 -3.16
N LEU A 209 -8.07 -16.06 -3.81
CA LEU A 209 -8.30 -16.11 -5.25
C LEU A 209 -9.66 -15.51 -5.58
N GLY A 210 -9.66 -14.48 -6.43
CA GLY A 210 -10.88 -13.81 -6.86
C GLY A 210 -11.70 -14.67 -7.84
N PRO A 211 -12.94 -14.23 -8.13
CA PRO A 211 -13.79 -14.89 -9.10
C PRO A 211 -13.12 -15.00 -10.47
N GLY A 212 -13.21 -16.19 -11.07
CA GLY A 212 -12.61 -16.46 -12.38
C GLY A 212 -11.07 -16.37 -12.40
N HIS A 213 -10.41 -16.61 -11.25
CA HIS A 213 -8.95 -16.70 -11.23
C HIS A 213 -8.45 -17.75 -12.26
N PRO A 214 -7.26 -17.53 -12.83
CA PRO A 214 -6.79 -18.37 -13.92
C PRO A 214 -6.14 -19.70 -13.46
N PHE A 215 -5.89 -19.89 -12.16
CA PHE A 215 -5.14 -21.02 -11.62
C PHE A 215 -5.89 -22.36 -11.62
N ASN A 216 -5.50 -23.29 -12.50
CA ASN A 216 -6.11 -24.63 -12.57
C ASN A 216 -5.90 -25.44 -11.28
N GLY A 217 -6.94 -26.13 -10.81
CA GLY A 217 -6.90 -26.98 -9.62
C GLY A 217 -6.98 -26.22 -8.29
N HIS A 218 -7.34 -24.94 -8.35
CA HIS A 218 -7.59 -24.09 -7.18
C HIS A 218 -9.04 -23.60 -7.20
N ASP A 219 -9.59 -23.36 -6.01
CA ASP A 219 -10.97 -22.91 -5.85
C ASP A 219 -11.04 -21.39 -5.66
N GLU A 220 -12.13 -20.79 -6.13
CA GLU A 220 -12.45 -19.40 -5.81
C GLU A 220 -12.52 -19.21 -4.29
N GLY A 221 -11.88 -18.15 -3.78
CA GLY A 221 -11.77 -17.88 -2.35
C GLY A 221 -10.62 -18.61 -1.65
N GLU A 222 -9.92 -19.53 -2.31
CA GLU A 222 -8.73 -20.17 -1.74
C GLU A 222 -7.68 -19.12 -1.38
N MET A 223 -7.14 -19.19 -0.15
CA MET A 223 -6.13 -18.25 0.32
C MET A 223 -4.77 -18.54 -0.31
N THR A 224 -4.17 -17.52 -0.93
CA THR A 224 -2.82 -17.59 -1.51
C THR A 224 -1.90 -16.55 -0.89
N LEU A 225 -0.62 -16.62 -1.26
CA LEU A 225 0.41 -15.66 -0.91
C LEU A 225 0.87 -14.91 -2.16
N GLY A 226 0.36 -13.70 -2.34
CA GLY A 226 0.81 -12.78 -3.37
C GLY A 226 2.23 -12.29 -3.10
N ILE A 227 3.16 -12.53 -4.02
CA ILE A 227 4.54 -12.07 -3.98
C ILE A 227 4.62 -10.65 -4.55
N HIS A 228 5.15 -9.74 -3.72
CA HIS A 228 5.41 -8.35 -4.05
C HIS A 228 6.89 -8.02 -3.87
N ILE A 229 7.38 -7.05 -4.65
CA ILE A 229 8.79 -6.67 -4.68
C ILE A 229 8.89 -5.18 -4.33
N PRO A 230 9.32 -4.83 -3.10
CA PRO A 230 9.66 -3.44 -2.77
C PRO A 230 10.71 -2.89 -3.74
N GLY A 231 10.61 -1.61 -4.09
CA GLY A 231 11.58 -0.95 -4.97
C GLY A 231 12.96 -0.86 -4.31
N GLU A 232 12.99 -0.78 -2.98
CA GLU A 232 14.21 -0.68 -2.20
C GLU A 232 14.62 -1.97 -1.47
N GLY A 233 15.84 -1.96 -0.92
CA GLY A 233 16.47 -3.15 -0.34
C GLY A 233 17.37 -3.92 -1.31
N GLY A 234 17.81 -3.25 -2.39
CA GLY A 234 18.78 -3.80 -3.35
C GLY A 234 18.17 -4.73 -4.40
N PRO A 235 19.01 -5.44 -5.19
CA PRO A 235 18.53 -6.36 -6.21
C PRO A 235 17.77 -7.55 -5.62
N PHE A 236 16.72 -8.01 -6.31
CA PHE A 236 16.06 -9.29 -6.01
C PHE A 236 16.83 -10.46 -6.65
N SER A 237 18.03 -10.72 -6.13
CA SER A 237 18.86 -11.81 -6.64
C SER A 237 18.16 -13.17 -6.49
N PRO A 238 18.50 -14.17 -7.31
CA PRO A 238 17.89 -15.50 -7.18
C PRO A 238 18.03 -16.10 -5.78
N GLN A 239 19.13 -15.84 -5.09
CA GLN A 239 19.35 -16.27 -3.71
C GLN A 239 18.44 -15.52 -2.73
N ALA A 240 18.29 -14.20 -2.88
CA ALA A 240 17.42 -13.41 -2.02
C ALA A 240 15.94 -13.78 -2.17
N CYS A 241 15.49 -14.05 -3.41
CA CYS A 241 14.13 -14.54 -3.65
C CYS A 241 13.89 -15.92 -3.02
N ARG A 242 14.84 -16.86 -3.18
CA ARG A 242 14.72 -18.20 -2.55
C ARG A 242 14.64 -18.08 -1.04
N LEU A 243 15.56 -17.35 -0.41
CA LEU A 243 15.56 -17.17 1.04
C LEU A 243 14.26 -16.54 1.55
N ALA A 244 13.71 -15.57 0.83
CA ALA A 244 12.43 -14.96 1.17
C ALA A 244 11.26 -15.96 1.11
N VAL A 245 11.20 -16.80 0.07
CA VAL A 245 10.17 -17.84 -0.08
C VAL A 245 10.35 -18.94 0.96
N ASP A 246 11.58 -19.39 1.23
CA ASP A 246 11.87 -20.38 2.27
C ASP A 246 11.43 -19.86 3.65
N THR A 247 11.70 -18.58 3.95
CA THR A 247 11.23 -17.93 5.17
C THR A 247 9.70 -17.88 5.23
N ALA A 248 9.03 -17.63 4.10
CA ALA A 248 7.57 -17.59 4.04
C ALA A 248 6.93 -18.98 4.29
N GLU A 249 7.56 -20.05 3.78
CA GLU A 249 7.12 -21.45 4.01
C GLU A 249 7.17 -21.85 5.49
N GLU A 250 8.08 -21.26 6.27
CA GLU A 250 8.13 -21.47 7.72
C GLU A 250 7.19 -20.50 8.47
N PHE A 251 7.10 -19.25 8.02
CA PHE A 251 6.37 -18.19 8.71
C PHE A 251 4.85 -18.34 8.61
N PHE A 252 4.28 -18.49 7.42
CA PHE A 252 2.83 -18.42 7.22
C PHE A 252 2.06 -19.62 7.82
N PRO A 253 2.53 -20.87 7.69
CA PRO A 253 1.83 -21.99 8.33
C PRO A 253 1.76 -21.88 9.86
N VAL A 254 2.77 -21.29 10.50
CA VAL A 254 2.82 -21.12 11.96
C VAL A 254 1.92 -19.98 12.42
N MET A 255 2.01 -18.81 11.79
CA MET A 255 1.33 -17.59 12.26
C MET A 255 -0.09 -17.42 11.71
N PHE A 256 -0.36 -18.03 10.54
CA PHE A 256 -1.59 -17.85 9.76
C PHE A 256 -2.14 -19.18 9.21
N GLY A 257 -1.77 -20.32 9.81
CA GLY A 257 -2.24 -21.64 9.36
C GLY A 257 -3.76 -21.77 9.33
N ASP A 258 -4.49 -21.03 10.18
CA ASP A 258 -5.95 -20.92 10.19
C ASP A 258 -6.54 -20.33 8.91
N ARG A 259 -5.73 -19.66 8.09
CA ARG A 259 -6.15 -18.98 6.86
C ARG A 259 -6.04 -19.86 5.63
N PHE A 260 -5.38 -21.01 5.72
CA PHE A 260 -5.15 -21.90 4.58
C PHE A 260 -5.86 -23.24 4.77
N THR A 261 -6.39 -23.78 3.68
CA THR A 261 -6.94 -25.15 3.62
C THR A 261 -5.86 -26.21 3.37
N GLY A 262 -4.65 -25.79 3.00
CA GLY A 262 -3.52 -26.65 2.68
C GLY A 262 -2.20 -25.88 2.68
N ARG A 263 -1.21 -26.39 1.94
CA ARG A 263 0.06 -25.65 1.79
C ARG A 263 -0.19 -24.37 0.98
N PRO A 264 0.34 -23.21 1.41
CA PRO A 264 0.15 -21.96 0.67
C PRO A 264 0.62 -22.06 -0.78
N VAL A 265 -0.17 -21.48 -1.66
CA VAL A 265 0.16 -21.25 -3.08
C VAL A 265 0.72 -19.86 -3.20
N TYR A 266 1.84 -19.71 -3.92
CA TYR A 266 2.47 -18.42 -4.11
C TYR A 266 2.17 -17.90 -5.49
N THR A 267 1.56 -16.72 -5.56
CA THR A 267 1.14 -16.09 -6.80
C THR A 267 1.93 -14.81 -7.00
N CYS A 268 2.07 -14.35 -8.23
CA CYS A 268 2.61 -13.02 -8.52
C CYS A 268 1.94 -12.50 -9.77
N THR A 269 1.55 -11.22 -9.73
CA THR A 269 1.03 -10.49 -10.88
C THR A 269 1.88 -9.26 -11.09
N SER A 270 2.66 -9.23 -12.17
CA SER A 270 3.63 -8.17 -12.40
C SER A 270 4.01 -8.02 -13.88
N TRP A 271 4.36 -6.81 -14.28
CA TRP A 271 5.02 -6.54 -15.56
C TRP A 271 6.38 -7.24 -15.67
N LEU A 272 7.04 -7.52 -14.54
CA LEU A 272 8.29 -8.28 -14.50
C LEU A 272 8.11 -9.73 -14.96
N LEU A 273 6.88 -10.23 -15.05
CA LEU A 273 6.58 -11.58 -15.53
C LEU A 273 6.32 -11.64 -17.04
N ASP A 274 6.48 -10.54 -17.79
CA ASP A 274 6.31 -10.55 -19.25
C ASP A 274 7.44 -11.35 -19.95
N PRO A 275 7.14 -12.48 -20.64
CA PRO A 275 8.14 -13.21 -21.41
C PRO A 275 8.79 -12.39 -22.53
N ARG A 276 8.12 -11.34 -23.03
CA ARG A 276 8.68 -10.42 -24.02
C ARG A 276 9.91 -9.70 -23.46
N LEU A 277 9.86 -9.35 -22.17
CA LEU A 277 10.98 -8.72 -21.47
C LEU A 277 12.12 -9.71 -21.31
N GLY A 278 11.81 -10.93 -20.85
CA GLY A 278 12.78 -12.00 -20.66
C GLY A 278 13.57 -12.35 -21.93
N LYS A 279 12.91 -12.35 -23.10
CA LYS A 279 13.54 -12.58 -24.41
C LYS A 279 14.56 -11.52 -24.82
N ARG A 280 14.47 -10.32 -24.24
CA ARG A 280 15.37 -9.18 -24.53
C ARG A 280 16.45 -8.99 -23.47
N LEU A 281 16.40 -9.74 -22.36
CA LEU A 281 17.38 -9.68 -21.28
C LEU A 281 18.35 -10.88 -21.34
N ALA A 282 19.51 -10.73 -20.72
CA ALA A 282 20.45 -11.84 -20.59
C ALA A 282 19.83 -13.00 -19.78
N PRO A 283 20.05 -14.28 -20.15
CA PRO A 283 19.46 -15.43 -19.46
C PRO A 283 19.73 -15.49 -17.95
N GLY A 284 20.90 -14.97 -17.51
CA GLY A 284 21.30 -14.91 -16.10
C GLY A 284 20.88 -13.64 -15.37
N SER A 285 20.11 -12.73 -15.99
CA SER A 285 19.60 -11.54 -15.31
C SER A 285 18.64 -11.93 -14.18
N ASN A 286 18.60 -11.14 -13.10
CA ASN A 286 17.71 -11.41 -11.97
C ASN A 286 16.24 -11.53 -12.41
N ILE A 287 15.80 -10.68 -13.35
CA ILE A 287 14.44 -10.73 -13.92
C ILE A 287 14.19 -12.06 -14.62
N THR A 288 15.08 -12.47 -15.53
CA THR A 288 14.89 -13.72 -16.29
C THR A 288 14.89 -14.93 -15.37
N VAL A 289 15.79 -14.97 -14.37
CA VAL A 289 15.81 -16.08 -13.39
C VAL A 289 14.56 -16.06 -12.51
N PHE A 290 14.06 -14.89 -12.13
CA PHE A 290 12.79 -14.76 -11.40
C PHE A 290 11.61 -15.25 -12.25
N GLN A 291 11.51 -14.84 -13.51
CA GLN A 291 10.46 -15.29 -14.44
C GLN A 291 10.43 -16.81 -14.59
N ASN A 292 11.59 -17.46 -14.69
CA ASN A 292 11.69 -18.91 -14.84
C ASN A 292 11.19 -19.70 -13.61
N ARG A 293 10.93 -19.03 -12.49
CA ARG A 293 10.30 -19.62 -11.31
C ARG A 293 8.78 -19.62 -11.39
N PHE A 294 8.16 -19.07 -12.43
CA PHE A 294 6.71 -19.03 -12.52
C PHE A 294 6.16 -19.93 -13.61
N GLU A 295 5.08 -20.63 -13.28
CA GLU A 295 4.13 -21.09 -14.28
C GLU A 295 3.21 -19.94 -14.64
N LEU A 296 3.37 -19.42 -15.86
CA LEU A 296 2.60 -18.27 -16.30
C LEU A 296 1.21 -18.68 -16.79
N MET A 297 0.23 -17.91 -16.36
CA MET A 297 -1.13 -18.01 -16.85
C MET A 297 -1.28 -17.29 -18.20
N PRO A 298 -2.31 -17.63 -19.00
CA PRO A 298 -2.66 -16.86 -20.19
C PRO A 298 -2.82 -15.37 -19.85
N PRO A 299 -2.38 -14.45 -20.73
CA PRO A 299 -2.56 -13.02 -20.50
C PRO A 299 -4.05 -12.68 -20.47
N GLY A 300 -4.47 -11.84 -19.53
CA GLY A 300 -5.83 -11.30 -19.47
C GLY A 300 -6.08 -10.22 -20.53
N PRO A 301 -7.35 -9.80 -20.75
CA PRO A 301 -7.73 -8.83 -21.79
C PRO A 301 -7.01 -7.48 -21.69
N LYS A 302 -6.72 -7.02 -20.48
CA LYS A 302 -6.06 -5.72 -20.21
C LYS A 302 -4.56 -5.83 -19.94
N ALA A 303 -3.94 -6.99 -20.20
CA ALA A 303 -2.55 -7.25 -19.84
C ALA A 303 -1.60 -6.17 -20.38
N THR A 304 -1.78 -5.77 -21.65
CA THR A 304 -0.94 -4.74 -22.29
C THR A 304 -1.15 -3.35 -21.68
N GLU A 305 -2.41 -2.91 -21.53
CA GLU A 305 -2.72 -1.59 -20.97
C GLU A 305 -2.15 -1.44 -19.56
N ASN A 306 -2.31 -2.47 -18.74
CA ASN A 306 -1.77 -2.50 -17.38
C ASN A 306 -0.24 -2.58 -17.38
N GLY A 307 0.36 -3.35 -18.30
CA GLY A 307 1.81 -3.50 -18.38
C GLY A 307 2.52 -2.22 -18.77
N GLU A 308 1.96 -1.46 -19.72
CA GLU A 308 2.47 -0.13 -20.06
C GLU A 308 2.43 0.82 -18.85
N LYS A 309 1.28 0.90 -18.17
CA LYS A 309 1.11 1.73 -16.96
C LYS A 309 2.12 1.35 -15.88
N ASP A 310 2.26 0.06 -15.59
CA ASP A 310 3.17 -0.44 -14.56
C ASP A 310 4.64 -0.21 -14.91
N VAL A 311 5.04 -0.46 -16.16
CA VAL A 311 6.41 -0.20 -16.61
C VAL A 311 6.75 1.28 -16.46
N LEU A 312 5.89 2.19 -16.90
CA LEU A 312 6.09 3.64 -16.73
C LEU A 312 6.20 4.01 -15.26
N LEU A 313 5.32 3.46 -14.43
CA LEU A 313 5.26 3.75 -13.01
C LEU A 313 6.49 3.26 -12.24
N PHE A 314 6.88 2.00 -12.45
CA PHE A 314 7.89 1.33 -11.63
C PHE A 314 9.30 1.43 -12.18
N ALA A 315 9.48 1.47 -13.51
CA ALA A 315 10.82 1.58 -14.11
C ALA A 315 11.22 3.04 -14.36
N PHE A 316 10.26 3.89 -14.74
CA PHE A 316 10.54 5.27 -15.15
C PHE A 316 10.01 6.34 -14.18
N ASN A 317 9.32 5.94 -13.11
CA ASN A 317 8.64 6.85 -12.18
C ASN A 317 7.75 7.89 -12.88
N HIS A 318 7.06 7.49 -13.94
CA HIS A 318 6.29 8.37 -14.83
C HIS A 318 4.80 8.07 -14.78
N VAL A 319 3.97 9.12 -14.82
CA VAL A 319 2.51 9.04 -14.92
C VAL A 319 2.02 10.05 -15.97
N GLY A 320 1.10 9.62 -16.83
CA GLY A 320 0.52 10.47 -17.87
C GLY A 320 1.22 10.34 -19.23
N PRO A 321 0.97 11.26 -20.17
CA PRO A 321 1.55 11.22 -21.51
C PRO A 321 3.07 11.18 -21.49
N TYR A 322 3.67 10.43 -22.40
CA TYR A 322 5.12 10.27 -22.52
C TYR A 322 5.54 10.19 -23.98
N ASP A 323 6.81 10.52 -24.23
CA ASP A 323 7.47 10.31 -25.51
C ASP A 323 8.47 9.14 -25.34
N PRO A 324 8.24 7.98 -25.98
CA PRO A 324 9.14 6.83 -25.90
C PRO A 324 10.61 7.18 -26.24
N ALA A 325 10.84 8.14 -27.14
CA ALA A 325 12.19 8.54 -27.52
C ALA A 325 12.93 9.23 -26.37
N ARG A 326 12.21 9.89 -25.45
CA ARG A 326 12.77 10.65 -24.32
C ARG A 326 12.92 9.83 -23.03
N LEU A 327 12.47 8.58 -23.01
CA LEU A 327 12.60 7.74 -21.83
C LEU A 327 14.10 7.49 -21.50
N PRO A 328 14.51 7.55 -20.22
CA PRO A 328 15.87 7.29 -19.79
C PRO A 328 16.41 5.93 -20.26
N ARG A 329 17.72 5.87 -20.53
CA ARG A 329 18.42 4.67 -21.04
C ARG A 329 19.68 4.32 -20.24
N SER A 330 19.72 4.75 -18.98
CA SER A 330 20.90 4.66 -18.10
C SER A 330 21.22 3.23 -17.62
N SER A 331 20.34 2.26 -17.82
CA SER A 331 20.58 0.85 -17.52
C SER A 331 20.12 -0.05 -18.67
N THR A 332 20.55 -1.32 -18.66
CA THR A 332 20.07 -2.32 -19.64
C THR A 332 18.56 -2.49 -19.59
N LEU A 333 17.97 -2.54 -18.40
CA LEU A 333 16.52 -2.67 -18.23
C LEU A 333 15.79 -1.47 -18.85
N LEU A 334 16.23 -0.25 -18.53
CA LEU A 334 15.59 0.97 -19.04
C LEU A 334 15.71 1.08 -20.56
N ARG A 335 16.85 0.70 -21.15
CA ARG A 335 17.01 0.61 -22.61
C ARG A 335 16.03 -0.37 -23.23
N VAL A 336 16.00 -1.60 -22.74
CA VAL A 336 15.11 -2.64 -23.28
C VAL A 336 13.65 -2.20 -23.25
N LEU A 337 13.20 -1.60 -22.14
CA LEU A 337 11.83 -1.12 -21.98
C LEU A 337 11.52 0.08 -22.89
N ALA A 338 12.40 1.08 -22.94
CA ALA A 338 12.23 2.27 -23.77
C ALA A 338 12.22 1.94 -25.26
N ASP A 339 13.17 1.10 -25.70
CA ASP A 339 13.24 0.66 -27.10
C ASP A 339 12.02 -0.21 -27.47
N GLY A 340 11.49 -1.00 -26.51
CA GLY A 340 10.22 -1.69 -26.67
C GLY A 340 9.02 -0.76 -26.84
N PHE A 341 8.94 0.33 -26.08
CA PHE A 341 7.88 1.32 -26.35
C PHE A 341 8.04 1.98 -27.73
N GLN A 342 9.28 2.28 -28.12
CA GLN A 342 9.57 2.90 -29.40
C GLN A 342 9.27 1.98 -30.60
N ASP A 343 9.40 0.67 -30.44
CA ASP A 343 9.09 -0.34 -31.47
C ASP A 343 7.62 -0.83 -31.44
N GLY A 344 6.78 -0.27 -30.55
CA GLY A 344 5.37 -0.63 -30.42
C GLY A 344 5.10 -1.91 -29.62
N THR A 345 6.10 -2.41 -28.86
CA THR A 345 5.88 -3.50 -27.91
C THR A 345 4.91 -3.06 -26.82
N GLY A 346 3.73 -3.66 -26.81
CA GLY A 346 2.81 -3.57 -25.69
C GLY A 346 3.29 -4.42 -24.52
N TRP A 347 4.05 -3.86 -23.59
CA TRP A 347 4.46 -4.55 -22.36
C TRP A 347 3.26 -5.05 -21.57
N GLN A 348 3.35 -6.24 -20.98
CA GLN A 348 2.21 -6.91 -20.35
C GLN A 348 2.40 -7.12 -18.85
N VAL A 349 1.36 -6.88 -18.05
CA VAL A 349 1.24 -7.52 -16.74
C VAL A 349 0.88 -8.99 -16.95
N ARG A 350 1.64 -9.88 -16.32
CA ARG A 350 1.39 -11.33 -16.35
C ARG A 350 1.25 -11.86 -14.94
N SER A 351 0.43 -12.90 -14.79
CA SER A 351 0.23 -13.62 -13.54
C SER A 351 0.82 -15.01 -13.63
N GLY A 352 1.38 -15.51 -12.53
CA GLY A 352 1.86 -16.88 -12.46
C GLY A 352 1.94 -17.43 -11.05
N ILE A 353 2.06 -18.75 -10.96
CA ILE A 353 2.30 -19.49 -9.72
C ILE A 353 3.78 -19.80 -9.60
N TRP A 354 4.35 -19.55 -8.43
CA TRP A 354 5.72 -19.93 -8.12
C TRP A 354 5.89 -21.46 -8.13
N ARG A 355 6.81 -21.93 -8.96
CA ARG A 355 7.29 -23.31 -9.02
C ARG A 355 8.34 -23.51 -7.94
N ARG A 356 7.99 -24.33 -6.96
CA ARG A 356 8.89 -24.77 -5.89
C ARG A 356 10.13 -25.46 -6.48
#